data_AF-A0A2U9IQM1-F1
#
_entry.id   AF-A0A2U9IQM1-F1
#
_cell.length_a   1.000
_cell.length_b   1.000
_cell.length_c   1.000
_cell.angle_alpha   90.00
_cell.angle_beta   90.00
_cell.angle_gamma   90.00
#
_symmetry.space_group_name_H-M   'P 1'
#
loop_
_entity.id
_entity.type
_entity.pdbx_description
1 polymer ?
#
loop_
_entity_poly.entity_id
_entity_poly.type
_entity_poly.pdbx_seq_one_letter_code
_entity_poly.pdbx_strand_id
1 'polypeptide(L)' 'MPLEIEDINNRAIRCDQCHNIIRGKPLVVKTCCNNKPLVFCSSKCYQEWMREWMKKQEQMKQKSKTTKKLL' A
#
# COMPACT_ATOMS: atom_id res chain seq x y z
N MET A 1 -35.48 16.12 15.98
CA MET A 1 -34.17 16.23 16.66
C MET A 1 -33.09 16.05 15.59
N PRO A 2 -32.12 16.97 15.44
CA PRO A 2 -31.06 16.81 14.47
C PRO A 2 -30.03 15.81 15.00
N LEU A 3 -29.66 14.84 14.17
CA LEU A 3 -28.58 13.89 14.42
C LEU A 3 -27.25 14.63 14.26
N GLU A 4 -26.55 14.86 15.37
CA GLU A 4 -25.16 15.31 15.36
C GLU A 4 -24.28 14.14 14.94
N ILE A 5 -23.72 14.22 13.73
CA ILE A 5 -22.73 13.25 13.25
C ILE A 5 -21.40 13.64 13.89
N GLU A 6 -21.16 13.16 15.11
CA GLU A 6 -19.83 13.14 15.69
C GLU A 6 -18.92 12.28 14.78
N ASP A 7 -17.70 12.75 14.51
CA ASP A 7 -16.63 12.06 13.78
C ASP A 7 -16.63 12.07 12.22
N ILE A 8 -16.67 13.26 11.64
CA ILE A 8 -16.24 13.47 10.23
C ILE A 8 -14.71 13.26 10.05
N ASN A 9 -13.91 13.21 11.13
CA ASN A 9 -12.44 13.21 11.06
C ASN A 9 -11.73 11.93 11.53
N ASN A 10 -12.45 10.90 12.03
CA ASN A 10 -11.83 9.65 12.52
C ASN A 10 -11.89 8.51 11.50
N ARG A 11 -11.44 8.76 10.26
CA ARG A 11 -11.17 7.64 9.34
C ARG A 11 -9.96 6.89 9.88
N ALA A 12 -10.21 5.85 10.67
CA ALA A 12 -9.20 4.94 11.18
C ALA A 12 -8.29 4.49 10.05
N ILE A 13 -7.03 4.95 10.06
CA ILE A 13 -6.04 4.64 9.02
C ILE A 13 -5.64 3.17 9.21
N ARG A 14 -5.77 2.38 8.15
CA ARG A 14 -5.37 0.97 8.15
C ARG A 14 -4.03 0.79 7.46
N CYS A 15 -3.23 -0.15 7.96
CA CYS A 15 -1.99 -0.56 7.32
C CYS A 15 -2.29 -1.25 5.98
N ASP A 16 -1.62 -0.84 4.89
CA ASP A 16 -1.79 -1.45 3.56
C ASP A 16 -1.25 -2.89 3.48
N GLN A 17 -0.40 -3.31 4.43
CA GLN A 17 0.14 -4.69 4.45
C GLN A 17 -0.68 -5.62 5.34
N CYS A 18 -0.88 -5.27 6.62
CA CYS A 18 -1.53 -6.15 7.59
C CYS A 18 -2.99 -5.78 7.91
N HIS A 19 -3.52 -4.72 7.31
CA HIS A 19 -4.91 -4.26 7.45
C HIS A 19 -5.36 -3.86 8.86
N ASN A 20 -4.46 -3.90 9.84
CA ASN A 20 -4.72 -3.44 11.20
C ASN A 20 -4.90 -1.92 11.27
N ILE A 21 -5.72 -1.47 12.22
CA ILE A 21 -5.91 -0.05 12.53
C ILE A 21 -4.63 0.50 13.17
N ILE A 22 -4.11 1.58 12.61
CA ILE A 22 -2.92 2.27 13.12
C ILE A 22 -3.37 3.22 14.23
N ARG A 23 -2.92 2.93 15.45
CA ARG A 23 -3.21 3.76 16.65
C ARG A 23 -2.12 4.78 16.96
N GLY A 24 -1.00 4.74 16.24
CA GLY A 24 0.16 5.62 16.45
C GLY A 24 0.52 6.42 15.19
N LYS A 25 1.74 6.96 15.15
CA LYS A 25 2.23 7.69 13.97
C LYS A 25 2.38 6.73 12.77
N PRO A 26 1.64 6.93 11.67
CA PRO A 26 1.75 6.06 10.50
C PRO A 26 3.07 6.28 9.77
N LEU A 27 3.62 5.21 9.18
CA LEU A 27 4.72 5.29 8.23
C LEU A 27 4.13 5.45 6.83
N VAL A 28 4.20 6.67 6.28
CA VAL A 28 3.68 6.98 4.93
C VAL A 28 4.82 6.95 3.93
N VAL A 29 4.70 6.11 2.90
CA VAL A 29 5.72 5.93 1.86
C VAL A 29 5.10 6.21 0.50
N LYS A 30 5.76 7.07 -0.28
CA LYS A 30 5.44 7.31 -1.68
C LYS A 30 6.51 6.62 -2.54
N THR A 31 6.10 5.69 -3.40
CA THR A 31 7.01 5.07 -4.36
C THR A 31 6.94 5.77 -5.70
N CYS A 32 8.03 5.77 -6.47
CA CYS A 32 8.07 6.43 -7.77
C CYS A 32 7.09 5.84 -8.80
N CYS A 33 6.72 4.57 -8.63
CA CYS A 33 5.84 3.84 -9.55
C CYS A 33 4.37 3.79 -9.09
N ASN A 34 4.02 4.42 -7.96
CA ASN A 34 2.65 4.45 -7.46
C ASN A 34 2.23 5.88 -7.10
N ASN A 35 1.19 6.38 -7.74
CA ASN A 35 0.66 7.71 -7.46
C ASN A 35 -0.05 7.80 -6.10
N LYS A 36 -0.44 6.66 -5.51
CA LYS A 36 -1.08 6.61 -4.20
C LYS A 36 -0.03 6.39 -3.09
N PRO A 37 0.02 7.24 -2.04
CA PRO A 37 0.86 6.98 -0.89
C PRO A 37 0.35 5.74 -0.13
N LEU A 38 1.29 4.92 0.32
CA LEU A 38 1.03 3.72 1.11
C LEU A 38 1.32 4.01 2.57
N VAL A 39 0.58 3.37 3.45
CA VAL A 39 0.60 3.61 4.88
C VAL A 39 0.85 2.30 5.62
N PHE A 40 1.85 2.29 6.49
CA PHE A 40 2.24 1.11 7.25
C PHE A 40 2.20 1.39 8.75
N CYS A 41 1.87 0.34 9.53
CA CYS A 41 1.92 0.40 10.98
C CYS A 41 3.33 0.25 11.56
N SER A 42 4.28 -0.29 10.79
CA SER A 42 5.65 -0.54 11.24
C SER A 42 6.62 -0.70 10.06
N SER A 43 7.93 -0.56 10.34
CA SER A 43 9.00 -0.83 9.37
C SER A 43 9.00 -2.28 8.88
N LYS A 44 8.56 -3.23 9.71
CA LYS A 44 8.45 -4.64 9.33
C LYS A 44 7.44 -4.83 8.20
N CYS A 45 6.23 -4.27 8.36
CA CYS A 45 5.19 -4.32 7.33
C CYS A 45 5.64 -3.66 6.03
N TYR A 46 6.38 -2.55 6.12
CA TYR A 46 6.97 -1.92 4.95
C TYR A 46 7.99 -2.83 4.22
N GLN A 47 8.89 -3.49 4.95
CA GLN A 47 9.88 -4.39 4.36
C GLN A 47 9.25 -5.62 3.69
N GLU A 48 8.23 -6.20 4.33
CA GLU A 48 7.45 -7.31 3.76
C GLU A 48 6.77 -6.88 2.46
N TRP A 49 6.03 -5.76 2.51
CA TRP A 49 5.39 -5.18 1.33
C TRP A 49 6.39 -4.92 0.19
N MET A 50 7.54 -4.31 0.52
CA MET A 50 8.57 -3.97 -0.47
C MET A 50 9.15 -5.21 -1.15
N ARG A 51 9.39 -6.30 -0.40
CA ARG A 51 9.88 -7.56 -0.95
C ARG A 51 8.89 -8.16 -1.94
N GLU A 52 7.61 -8.21 -1.58
CA GLU A 52 6.56 -8.71 -2.45
C GLU A 52 6.36 -7.83 -3.68
N TRP A 53 6.40 -6.52 -3.49
CA TRP A 53 6.28 -5.54 -4.57
C TRP A 53 7.38 -5.72 -5.60
N MET A 54 8.64 -5.79 -5.16
CA MET A 54 9.79 -5.99 -6.05
C MET A 54 9.68 -7.30 -6.84
N LYS A 55 9.29 -8.39 -6.17
CA LYS A 55 9.05 -9.69 -6.84
C LYS A 55 7.99 -9.59 -7.94
N LYS A 56 6.90 -8.85 -7.69
CA LYS A 56 5.85 -8.61 -8.72
C LYS A 56 6.39 -7.80 -9.90
N GLN A 57 7.21 -6.78 -9.64
CA GLN A 57 7.82 -5.95 -10.70
C GLN A 57 8.73 -6.77 -11.61
N GLU A 58 9.52 -7.68 -11.06
CA GLU A 58 10.38 -8.58 -11.85
C GLU A 58 9.57 -9.52 -12.74
N GLN A 59 8.49 -10.09 -12.21
CA GLN A 59 7.60 -10.97 -12.97
C GLN A 59 6.88 -10.24 -14.13
N MET A 60 6.47 -8.98 -13.91
CA MET A 60 5.85 -8.16 -14.97
C MET A 60 6.83 -7.90 -16.12
N LYS A 61 8.12 -7.63 -15.82
CA LYS A 61 9.15 -7.49 -16.85
C LYS A 61 9.32 -8.77 -17.67
N GLN A 62 9.26 -9.95 -17.05
CA GLN A 62 9.38 -11.23 -17.77
C GLN A 62 8.21 -11.49 -18.71
N LYS A 63 6.95 -11.26 -18.27
CA LYS A 63 5.77 -11.44 -19.13
C LYS A 63 5.82 -10.57 -20.39
N SER A 64 6.29 -9.32 -20.27
CA SER A 64 6.42 -8.41 -21.41
C SER A 64 7.43 -8.88 -22.47
N LYS A 65 8.47 -9.65 -22.08
CA LYS A 65 9.45 -10.22 -23.01
C LYS A 65 8.91 -11.43 -23.75
N THR A 66 8.10 -12.26 -23.10
CA THR A 66 7.49 -13.44 -23.72
C THR A 66 6.47 -13.04 -24.79
N THR A 67 5.64 -12.03 -24.52
CA THR A 67 4.64 -11.55 -25.51
C THR A 67 5.29 -10.95 -26.76
N LYS A 68 6.43 -10.26 -26.63
CA LYS A 68 7.18 -9.73 -27.78
C LYS A 68 7.89 -10.78 -28.63
N LYS A 69 8.01 -12.03 -28.16
CA LYS A 69 8.68 -13.11 -28.89
C LYS A 69 7.71 -13.98 -29.70
N LEU A 70 6.40 -13.73 -29.54
CA LEU A 70 5.30 -14.45 -30.19
C LEU A 70 4.60 -13.59 -31.27
N LEU A 71 5.15 -12.42 -31.59
CA LEU A 71 4.74 -11.52 -32.67
C LEU A 71 5.88 -11.35 -33.66
#